data_AF-A0A1J3FP07-F1
#
_entry.id   AF-A0A1J3FP07-F1
#
_cell.length_a   1.000
_cell.length_b   1.000
_cell.length_c   1.000
_cell.angle_alpha   90.00
_cell.angle_beta   90.00
_cell.angle_gamma   90.00
#
_symmetry.space_group_name_H-M   'P 1'
#
loop_
_entity.id
_entity.type
_entity.pdbx_description
1 polymer ?
#
loop_
_entity_poly.entity_id
_entity_poly.type
_entity_poly.pdbx_seq_one_letter_code
_entity_poly.pdbx_strand_id
1 'polypeptide(L)'
;MEEQAEERPMGVKAAKAAKFKGTKSGKSTNEDREASLKNLQTIVAIRERDNVVKEKLADKKLLASLLGRTEPLTEMEIELKNKLISGML
;
A
#
# COMPACT_ATOMS: atom_id res chain seq x y z
N MET A 1 16.84 11.81 55.50
CA MET A 1 16.51 12.86 54.52
C MET A 1 15.08 12.61 54.11
N GLU A 2 14.15 13.30 54.76
CA GLU A 2 12.73 13.23 54.42
C GLU A 2 12.53 13.95 53.09
N GLU A 3 12.04 13.23 52.09
CA GLU A 3 11.74 13.74 50.76
C GLU A 3 10.47 14.61 50.89
N GLN A 4 10.68 15.90 51.08
CA GLN A 4 9.62 16.90 51.15
C GLN A 4 8.90 16.91 49.79
N ALA A 5 7.72 16.30 49.72
CA ALA A 5 6.87 16.38 48.56
C ALA A 5 6.32 17.82 48.45
N GLU A 6 7.08 18.69 47.76
CA GLU A 6 6.62 20.03 47.44
C GLU A 6 5.31 19.93 46.63
N GLU A 7 4.21 20.44 47.20
CA GLU A 7 2.93 20.51 46.52
C GLU A 7 3.02 21.46 45.34
N ARG A 8 3.25 20.87 44.17
CA ARG A 8 3.26 21.60 42.91
C ARG A 8 1.91 22.30 42.70
N PRO A 9 1.90 23.57 42.25
CA PRO A 9 0.67 24.34 42.06
C PRO A 9 -0.31 23.58 41.15
N MET A 10 -1.60 23.61 41.49
CA MET A 10 -2.64 22.76 40.89
C MET A 10 -2.64 22.77 39.35
N GLY A 11 -2.35 23.93 38.72
CA GLY A 11 -2.26 24.07 37.27
C GLY A 11 -1.14 23.24 36.62
N VAL A 12 -0.02 23.03 37.32
CA VAL A 12 1.12 22.25 36.83
C VAL A 12 0.81 20.75 36.87
N LYS A 13 0.08 20.28 37.89
CA LYS A 13 -0.41 18.89 37.96
C LYS A 13 -1.41 18.59 36.85
N ALA A 14 -2.34 19.53 36.60
CA ALA A 14 -3.32 19.42 35.51
C ALA A 14 -2.67 19.43 34.12
N ALA A 15 -1.71 20.33 33.87
CA ALA A 15 -1.03 20.43 32.58
C ALA A 15 -0.18 19.17 32.27
N LYS A 16 0.50 18.60 33.27
CA LYS A 16 1.28 17.37 33.09
C LYS A 16 0.39 16.14 32.88
N ALA A 17 -0.73 16.05 33.59
CA ALA A 17 -1.73 14.99 33.40
C ALA A 17 -2.39 15.07 32.00
N ALA A 18 -2.68 16.27 31.50
CA ALA A 18 -3.21 16.47 30.15
C ALA A 18 -2.21 16.02 29.07
N LYS A 19 -0.91 16.32 29.23
CA LYS A 19 0.14 15.84 28.31
C LYS A 19 0.26 14.31 28.30
N PHE A 20 0.06 13.65 29.44
CA PHE A 20 0.08 12.18 29.54
C PHE A 20 -1.21 11.53 29.01
N LYS A 21 -2.34 12.25 29.03
CA LYS A 21 -3.64 11.78 28.50
C LYS A 21 -3.71 11.87 26.97
N GLY A 22 -2.89 12.72 26.35
CA GLY A 22 -2.77 12.86 24.89
C GLY A 22 -2.04 11.71 24.20
N THR A 23 -1.24 10.91 24.94
CA THR A 23 -0.56 9.71 24.42
C THR A 23 -1.32 8.43 24.73
N LYS A 24 -2.65 8.50 24.82
CA LYS A 24 -3.48 7.28 24.79
C LYS A 24 -3.46 6.73 23.37
N SER A 25 -2.41 5.97 23.05
CA SER A 25 -2.58 4.77 22.23
C SER A 25 -3.54 3.84 22.99
N GLY A 26 -4.82 4.19 23.01
CA GLY A 26 -5.86 3.28 23.48
C GLY A 26 -5.75 2.03 22.62
N LYS A 27 -5.73 0.85 23.25
CA LYS A 27 -5.83 -0.42 22.51
C LYS A 27 -7.04 -0.28 21.59
N SER A 28 -6.81 -0.32 20.27
CA SER A 28 -7.86 -0.31 19.26
C SER A 28 -8.92 -1.32 19.67
N THR A 29 -10.18 -0.93 19.64
CA THR A 29 -11.27 -1.86 19.96
C THR A 29 -11.27 -3.00 18.94
N ASN A 30 -11.92 -4.12 19.27
CA ASN A 30 -11.98 -5.24 18.34
C ASN A 30 -12.68 -4.81 17.03
N GLU A 31 -13.69 -3.95 17.14
CA GLU A 31 -14.41 -3.35 16.02
C GLU A 31 -13.49 -2.48 15.14
N ASP A 32 -12.62 -1.66 15.73
CA ASP A 32 -11.64 -0.86 14.97
C ASP A 32 -10.65 -1.75 14.19
N ARG A 33 -10.26 -2.88 14.77
CA ARG A 33 -9.36 -3.86 14.12
C ARG A 33 -10.05 -4.56 12.97
N GLU A 34 -11.30 -5.00 13.17
CA GLU A 34 -12.10 -5.62 12.12
C GLU A 34 -12.36 -4.67 10.95
N ALA A 35 -12.69 -3.40 11.23
CA ALA A 35 -12.84 -2.38 10.20
C ALA A 35 -11.53 -2.16 9.43
N SER A 36 -10.40 -2.10 10.15
CA SER A 36 -9.07 -1.97 9.53
C SER A 36 -8.73 -3.17 8.63
N LEU A 37 -9.02 -4.40 9.07
CA LEU A 37 -8.80 -5.61 8.27
C LEU A 37 -9.66 -5.62 7.01
N LYS A 38 -10.93 -5.24 7.09
CA LYS A 38 -11.83 -5.10 5.93
C LYS A 38 -11.31 -4.07 4.93
N ASN A 39 -10.78 -2.94 5.41
CA ASN A 39 -10.16 -1.93 4.56
C ASN A 39 -8.90 -2.47 3.84
N LEU A 40 -8.04 -3.20 4.57
CA LEU A 40 -6.86 -3.83 3.97
C LEU A 40 -7.22 -4.87 2.91
N GLN A 41 -8.20 -5.73 3.19
CA GLN A 41 -8.72 -6.70 2.21
C GLN A 41 -9.25 -6.01 0.96
N THR A 42 -9.97 -4.91 1.13
CA THR A 42 -10.47 -4.11 0.00
C THR A 42 -9.33 -3.55 -0.84
N ILE A 43 -8.29 -3.00 -0.21
CA ILE A 43 -7.11 -2.47 -0.91
C ILE A 43 -6.37 -3.59 -1.66
N VAL A 44 -6.21 -4.77 -1.06
CA VAL A 44 -5.60 -5.93 -1.72
C VAL A 44 -6.41 -6.33 -2.95
N ALA A 45 -7.72 -6.46 -2.84
CA ALA A 45 -8.59 -6.82 -3.95
C ALA A 45 -8.56 -5.79 -5.10
N ILE A 46 -8.42 -4.49 -4.79
CA ILE A 46 -8.24 -3.45 -5.82
C ILE A 46 -6.87 -3.63 -6.50
N ARG A 47 -5.80 -3.84 -5.73
CA ARG A 47 -4.45 -4.05 -6.26
C ARG A 47 -4.35 -5.27 -7.16
N GLU A 48 -5.02 -6.36 -6.81
CA GLU A 48 -5.05 -7.57 -7.65
C GLU A 48 -5.66 -7.26 -9.03
N ARG A 49 -6.78 -6.54 -9.07
CA ARG A 49 -7.37 -6.11 -10.35
C ARG A 49 -6.46 -5.18 -11.13
N ASP A 50 -5.84 -4.21 -10.44
CA ASP A 50 -4.91 -3.28 -11.08
C ASP A 50 -3.68 -4.00 -11.66
N ASN A 51 -3.17 -5.02 -10.97
CA ASN A 51 -2.03 -5.81 -11.45
C ASN A 51 -2.37 -6.55 -12.74
N VAL A 52 -3.55 -7.16 -12.84
CA VAL A 52 -4.00 -7.82 -14.08
C VAL A 52 -4.08 -6.83 -15.23
N VAL A 53 -4.57 -5.60 -15.00
CA VAL A 53 -4.62 -4.57 -16.03
C VAL A 53 -3.21 -4.09 -16.41
N LYS A 54 -2.30 -3.96 -15.44
CA LYS A 54 -0.91 -3.57 -15.67
C LYS A 54 -0.12 -4.62 -16.46
N GLU A 55 -0.32 -5.90 -16.20
CA GLU A 55 0.28 -6.98 -16.98
C GLU A 55 -0.17 -6.90 -18.45
N LYS A 56 -1.49 -6.79 -18.69
CA LYS A 56 -2.03 -6.58 -20.05
C LYS A 56 -1.47 -5.33 -20.72
N LEU A 57 -1.24 -4.25 -19.98
CA LEU A 57 -0.63 -3.04 -20.50
C LEU A 57 0.85 -3.23 -20.83
N ALA A 58 1.59 -3.98 -20.00
CA ALA A 58 2.99 -4.31 -20.24
C ALA A 58 3.15 -5.13 -21.53
N ASP A 59 2.29 -6.14 -21.72
CA ASP A 59 2.24 -6.95 -22.95
C ASP A 59 1.98 -6.09 -24.20
N LYS A 60 1.04 -5.15 -24.12
CA LYS A 60 0.76 -4.18 -25.20
C LYS A 60 1.96 -3.29 -25.51
N LYS A 61 2.66 -2.80 -24.49
CA LYS A 61 3.87 -1.98 -24.67
C LYS A 61 5.02 -2.77 -25.28
N LEU A 62 5.19 -4.02 -24.85
CA LEU A 62 6.19 -4.92 -25.41
C LEU A 62 5.90 -5.22 -26.88
N LEU A 63 4.63 -5.52 -27.21
CA LEU A 63 4.20 -5.72 -28.60
C LEU A 63 4.43 -4.46 -29.45
N ALA A 64 4.07 -3.27 -28.94
CA ALA A 64 4.33 -2.02 -29.64
C ALA A 64 5.82 -1.78 -29.90
N SER A 65 6.68 -2.11 -28.93
CA SER A 65 8.13 -2.06 -29.08
C SER A 65 8.64 -3.01 -30.17
N LEU A 66 8.15 -4.26 -30.19
CA LEU A 66 8.50 -5.25 -31.22
C LEU A 66 8.04 -4.83 -32.62
N LEU A 67 6.84 -4.24 -32.74
CA LEU A 67 6.30 -3.74 -34.00
C LEU A 67 7.01 -2.47 -34.50
N GLY A 68 7.57 -1.67 -33.60
CA GLY A 68 8.30 -0.44 -33.92
C GLY A 68 9.76 -0.66 -34.32
N ARG A 69 10.28 -1.89 -34.25
CA ARG A 69 11.66 -2.17 -34.65
C ARG A 69 11.83 -2.07 -36.16
N THR A 70 12.87 -1.37 -36.59
CA THR A 70 13.27 -1.22 -37.99
C THR A 70 14.17 -2.36 -38.49
N GLU A 71 14.76 -3.11 -37.55
CA GLU A 71 15.59 -4.27 -37.83
C GLU A 71 14.73 -5.55 -37.96
N PRO A 72 15.17 -6.55 -38.74
CA PRO A 72 14.46 -7.82 -38.83
C PRO A 72 14.42 -8.50 -37.46
N LEU A 73 13.22 -8.93 -37.06
CA LEU A 73 13.03 -9.66 -35.81
C LEU A 73 13.69 -11.04 -35.89
N THR A 74 14.30 -11.45 -34.79
CA THR A 74 14.79 -12.83 -34.63
C THR A 74 13.63 -13.83 -34.56
N GLU A 75 13.87 -15.11 -34.85
CA GLU A 75 12.84 -16.16 -34.80
C GLU A 75 12.12 -16.19 -33.44
N MET A 76 12.88 -16.08 -32.35
CA MET A 76 12.32 -16.05 -31.00
C MET A 76 11.45 -14.82 -30.74
N GLU A 77 11.82 -13.65 -31.25
CA GLU A 77 11.00 -12.43 -31.15
C GLU A 77 9.72 -12.53 -32.00
N ILE A 78 9.78 -13.22 -33.14
CA ILE A 78 8.60 -13.49 -33.97
C ILE A 78 7.62 -14.42 -33.23
N GLU A 79 8.12 -15.49 -32.63
CA GLU A 79 7.29 -16.39 -31.81
C GLU A 79 6.63 -15.65 -30.64
N LEU A 80 7.40 -14.82 -29.92
CA LEU A 80 6.88 -14.00 -28.84
C LEU A 80 5.81 -13.03 -29.34
N LYS A 81 6.06 -12.34 -30.46
CA LYS A 81 5.08 -11.44 -31.09
C LYS A 81 3.79 -12.16 -31.44
N ASN A 82 3.88 -13.35 -32.06
CA ASN A 82 2.71 -14.14 -32.42
C ASN A 82 1.92 -14.61 -31.19
N LYS A 83 2.62 -15.02 -30.12
CA LYS A 83 1.98 -15.40 -28.85
C LYS A 83 1.25 -14.22 -28.20
N LEU A 84 1.86 -13.03 -28.19
CA LEU A 84 1.25 -11.81 -27.68
C LEU A 84 0.01 -11.40 -28.48
N ILE A 85 0.07 -11.50 -29.82
CA ILE A 85 -1.07 -11.21 -30.70
C ILE A 85 -2.20 -12.23 -30.48
N SER A 86 -1.87 -13.52 -30.41
CA SER A 86 -2.84 -14.59 -30.16
C SER A 86 -3.57 -14.43 -28.83
N GLY A 87 -2.87 -13.97 -27.78
CA GLY A 87 -3.49 -13.66 -26.49
C GLY A 87 -4.40 -12.42 -26.47
N MET A 88 -4.39 -11.61 -27.54
CA MET A 88 -5.24 -10.41 -27.67
C MET A 88 -6.46 -10.59 -28.58
N LEU A 89 -6.45 -11.62 -29.44
CA LEU A 89 -7.56 -12.00 -30.31
C LEU A 89 -8.49 -12.99 -29.60
#